data_AF-A0AB40C8F0-F1
#
_entry.id   AF-A0AB40C8F0-F1
#
_cell.length_a   1.000
_cell.length_b   1.000
_cell.length_c   1.000
_cell.angle_alpha   90.00
_cell.angle_beta   90.00
_cell.angle_gamma   90.00
#
_symmetry.space_group_name_H-M   'P 1'
#
loop_
_entity.id
_entity.type
_entity.pdbx_description
1 polymer ?
#
loop_
_entity_poly.entity_id
_entity_poly.type
_entity_poly.pdbx_seq_one_letter_code
_entity_poly.pdbx_strand_id
1 'polypeptide(L)'
;MRLKEGDKMASMDIVPAAMFKDLQNSSGNSEIQGRDLRPPWLLFISESGHGKRVPLSNFRQSRFNRVGLRGYKLPEDYRLAAVFVVGFSLAEDGESDEHVVLVSQSGTVNRIKIQDVSIQSRFARGVILMRLEHAGKIQSASLISAATDDVINDDIDV
;
A
#
# COMPACT_ATOMS: atom_id res chain seq x y z
N MET A 1 -8.87 -18.62 -3.63
CA MET A 1 -7.45 -18.68 -3.22
C MET A 1 -7.22 -20.02 -2.56
N ARG A 2 -6.07 -20.67 -2.73
CA ARG A 2 -5.77 -21.91 -2.00
C ARG A 2 -4.88 -21.58 -0.80
N LEU A 3 -5.50 -21.42 0.37
CA LEU A 3 -4.82 -21.23 1.65
C LEU A 3 -4.36 -22.58 2.19
N LYS A 4 -3.16 -22.60 2.78
CA LYS A 4 -2.65 -23.75 3.54
C LYS A 4 -3.13 -23.66 4.99
N GLU A 5 -3.01 -24.77 5.71
CA GLU A 5 -3.23 -24.79 7.15
C GLU A 5 -2.33 -23.77 7.85
N GLY A 6 -2.93 -22.92 8.69
CA GLY A 6 -2.25 -21.83 9.39
C GLY A 6 -2.17 -20.50 8.63
N ASP A 7 -2.51 -20.45 7.35
CA ASP A 7 -2.57 -19.18 6.61
C ASP A 7 -3.69 -18.28 7.15
N LYS A 8 -3.43 -16.98 7.24
CA LYS A 8 -4.41 -15.94 7.63
C LYS A 8 -4.48 -14.87 6.56
N MET A 9 -5.68 -14.32 6.35
CA MET A 9 -5.86 -13.12 5.54
C MET A 9 -5.38 -11.90 6.33
N ALA A 10 -4.46 -11.12 5.76
CA ALA A 10 -3.98 -9.87 6.35
C ALA A 10 -4.76 -8.64 5.85
N SER A 11 -5.24 -8.69 4.61
CA SER A 11 -6.05 -7.64 3.99
C SER A 11 -6.87 -8.20 2.83
N MET A 12 -7.92 -7.46 2.45
CA MET A 12 -8.64 -7.63 1.19
C MET A 12 -9.01 -6.24 0.68
N ASP A 13 -8.86 -6.03 -0.63
CA ASP A 13 -9.15 -4.76 -1.27
C ASP A 13 -9.73 -5.02 -2.67
N ILE A 14 -10.45 -4.03 -3.21
CA ILE A 14 -11.08 -4.10 -4.52
C ILE A 14 -10.47 -3.03 -5.40
N VAL A 15 -9.70 -3.46 -6.41
CA VAL A 15 -9.18 -2.55 -7.44
C VAL A 15 -10.16 -2.53 -8.61
N PRO A 16 -10.80 -1.39 -8.93
CA PRO A 16 -11.73 -1.28 -10.04
C PRO A 16 -11.09 -1.70 -11.38
N ALA A 17 -11.85 -2.41 -12.21
CA ALA A 17 -11.37 -2.92 -13.49
C ALA A 17 -10.92 -1.82 -14.46
N ALA A 18 -11.51 -0.62 -14.36
CA ALA A 18 -11.12 0.54 -15.17
C ALA A 18 -9.64 0.90 -14.93
N MET A 19 -9.21 0.98 -13.67
CA MET A 19 -7.83 1.30 -13.30
C MET A 19 -6.83 0.22 -13.78
N PHE A 20 -7.27 -1.03 -13.84
CA PHE A 20 -6.41 -2.13 -14.30
C PHE A 20 -6.17 -2.12 -15.82
N LYS A 21 -7.06 -1.50 -16.61
CA LYS A 21 -6.86 -1.35 -18.07
C LYS A 21 -5.75 -0.34 -18.37
N ASP A 22 -5.68 0.76 -17.62
CA ASP A 22 -4.66 1.79 -17.80
C ASP A 22 -3.25 1.26 -17.50
N LEU A 23 -3.14 0.38 -16.51
CA LEU A 23 -1.90 -0.33 -16.18
C LEU A 23 -1.41 -1.27 -17.30
N GLN A 24 -2.34 -1.94 -17.99
CA GLN A 24 -2.00 -2.84 -19.11
C GLN A 24 -1.68 -2.07 -20.40
N ASN A 25 -2.42 -1.01 -20.69
CA ASN A 25 -2.23 -0.21 -21.92
C ASN A 25 -0.87 0.48 -21.94
N SER A 26 -0.35 0.87 -20.78
CA SER A 26 0.96 1.49 -20.65
C SER A 26 2.14 0.51 -20.69
N SER A 27 1.88 -0.80 -20.56
CA SER A 27 2.88 -1.86 -20.76
C SER A 27 3.07 -2.22 -22.24
N GLY A 28 2.21 -1.71 -23.15
CA GLY A 28 2.19 -2.09 -24.56
C GLY A 28 3.19 -1.36 -25.47
N ASN A 29 3.97 -0.39 -24.98
CA ASN A 29 4.80 0.45 -25.84
C ASN A 29 6.17 0.87 -25.25
N SER A 30 6.78 0.02 -24.42
CA SER A 30 8.09 0.33 -23.83
C SER A 30 9.05 -0.86 -23.92
N GLU A 31 9.77 -0.93 -25.04
CA GLU A 31 11.06 -1.62 -25.13
C GLU A 31 12.12 -0.86 -24.31
N ILE A 32 11.99 -0.81 -22.99
CA ILE A 32 13.09 -0.49 -22.07
C ILE A 32 12.89 -1.36 -20.83
N GLN A 33 13.93 -2.08 -20.42
CA GLN A 33 14.03 -2.90 -19.20
C GLN A 33 13.98 -2.05 -17.90
N GLY A 34 13.11 -1.05 -17.82
CA GLY A 34 12.82 -0.27 -16.62
C GLY A 34 11.64 -0.88 -15.87
N ARG A 35 11.75 -1.00 -14.54
CA ARG A 35 10.61 -1.37 -13.70
C ARG A 35 9.60 -0.22 -13.73
N ASP A 36 8.37 -0.47 -14.18
CA ASP A 36 7.27 0.49 -14.04
C ASP A 36 7.02 0.76 -12.56
N LEU A 37 7.32 1.99 -12.12
CA LEU A 37 7.19 2.43 -10.73
C LEU A 37 5.91 3.25 -10.49
N ARG A 38 5.04 3.38 -11.49
CA ARG A 38 3.82 4.18 -11.40
C ARG A 38 2.76 3.52 -10.50
N PRO A 39 1.80 4.30 -9.97
CA PRO A 39 0.66 3.75 -9.24
C PRO A 39 -0.24 2.88 -10.13
N PRO A 40 -1.10 2.05 -9.53
CA PRO A 40 -1.27 1.86 -8.09
C PRO A 40 -0.15 1.00 -7.47
N TRP A 41 0.06 1.17 -6.16
CA TRP A 41 1.03 0.39 -5.39
C TRP A 41 0.33 -0.44 -4.31
N LEU A 42 0.96 -1.55 -3.92
CA LEU A 42 0.70 -2.19 -2.64
C LEU A 42 1.63 -1.59 -1.59
N LEU A 43 1.06 -0.96 -0.58
CA LEU A 43 1.76 -0.57 0.64
C LEU A 43 1.77 -1.73 1.62
N PHE A 44 2.95 -2.26 1.92
CA PHE A 44 3.13 -3.27 2.96
C PHE A 44 3.66 -2.61 4.23
N ILE A 45 3.10 -2.99 5.39
CA ILE A 45 3.54 -2.54 6.71
C ILE A 45 3.73 -3.76 7.61
N SER A 46 4.89 -3.89 8.24
CA SER A 46 5.17 -4.95 9.22
C SER A 46 4.83 -4.52 10.64
N GLU A 47 4.56 -5.48 11.51
CA GLU A 47 4.39 -5.25 12.97
C GLU A 47 5.62 -4.57 13.59
N SER A 48 6.81 -4.78 13.02
CA SER A 48 8.08 -4.19 13.48
C SER A 48 8.36 -2.77 12.94
N GLY A 49 7.35 -2.09 12.40
CA GLY A 49 7.44 -0.69 11.98
C GLY A 49 8.20 -0.46 10.67
N HIS A 50 8.39 -1.51 9.84
CA HIS A 50 8.94 -1.35 8.50
C HIS A 50 7.82 -1.28 7.46
N GLY A 51 8.07 -0.63 6.34
CA GLY A 51 7.14 -0.65 5.21
C GLY A 51 7.76 -0.28 3.88
N LYS A 52 7.00 -0.51 2.82
CA LYS A 52 7.40 -0.26 1.44
C LYS A 52 6.19 -0.19 0.52
N ARG A 53 6.31 0.57 -0.55
CA ARG A 53 5.43 0.51 -1.71
C ARG A 53 5.98 -0.47 -2.73
N VAL A 54 5.13 -1.29 -3.33
CA VAL A 54 5.49 -2.16 -4.43
C VAL A 54 4.51 -1.94 -5.57
N PRO A 55 4.96 -1.61 -6.79
CA PRO A 55 4.07 -1.43 -7.94
C PRO A 55 3.17 -2.63 -8.14
N LEU A 56 1.87 -2.39 -8.36
CA LEU A 56 0.90 -3.46 -8.57
C LEU A 56 1.23 -4.24 -9.85
N SER A 57 1.85 -3.59 -10.85
CA SER A 57 2.39 -4.22 -12.07
C SER A 57 3.39 -5.36 -11.79
N ASN A 58 4.06 -5.37 -10.63
CA ASN A 58 4.94 -6.47 -10.22
C ASN A 58 4.19 -7.76 -9.82
N PHE A 59 2.86 -7.72 -9.79
CA PHE A 59 1.98 -8.82 -9.42
C PHE A 59 1.14 -9.23 -10.63
N ARG A 60 1.59 -10.27 -11.34
CA ARG A 60 0.80 -10.84 -12.43
C ARG A 60 -0.56 -11.33 -11.92
N GLN A 61 -1.60 -11.14 -12.74
CA GLN A 61 -2.91 -11.72 -12.47
C GLN A 61 -2.80 -13.24 -12.36
N SER A 62 -3.36 -13.80 -11.29
CA SER A 62 -3.43 -15.24 -11.09
C SER A 62 -4.84 -15.72 -11.36
N ARG A 63 -4.98 -16.89 -11.99
CA ARG A 63 -6.25 -17.62 -11.98
C ARG A 63 -6.65 -17.96 -10.55
N PHE A 64 -7.96 -18.16 -10.35
CA PHE A 64 -8.52 -18.63 -9.09
C PHE A 64 -7.91 -19.99 -8.67
N ASN A 65 -8.05 -20.31 -7.39
CA ASN A 65 -7.59 -21.55 -6.78
C ASN A 65 -6.06 -21.84 -6.86
N ARG A 66 -5.24 -20.80 -7.01
CA ARG A 66 -3.77 -20.88 -6.83
C ARG A 66 -3.35 -20.37 -5.45
N VAL A 67 -2.11 -20.69 -5.06
CA VAL A 67 -1.46 -20.26 -3.79
C VAL A 67 -1.12 -18.76 -3.80
N GLY A 68 -1.08 -18.11 -4.97
CA GLY A 68 -0.77 -16.69 -5.11
C GLY A 68 0.72 -16.41 -5.33
N LEU A 69 1.14 -15.15 -5.15
CA LEU A 69 2.51 -14.68 -5.32
C LEU A 69 3.08 -14.20 -3.99
N ARG A 70 4.37 -14.42 -3.75
CA ARG A 70 5.04 -13.83 -2.58
C ARG A 70 5.19 -12.32 -2.79
N GLY A 71 4.46 -11.52 -2.02
CA GLY A 71 4.52 -10.05 -2.06
C GLY A 71 5.58 -9.43 -1.15
N TYR A 72 5.94 -10.12 -0.07
CA TYR A 72 6.93 -9.68 0.91
C TYR A 72 7.71 -10.89 1.44
N LYS A 73 9.05 -10.85 1.38
CA LYS A 73 9.93 -11.74 2.13
C LYS A 73 10.14 -11.18 3.55
N LEU A 74 9.24 -11.52 4.46
CA LEU A 74 9.42 -11.24 5.90
C LEU A 74 10.36 -12.28 6.54
N PRO A 75 11.21 -11.87 7.51
CA PRO A 75 11.85 -12.78 8.45
C PRO A 75 10.82 -13.59 9.27
N GLU A 76 11.23 -14.69 9.88
CA GLU A 76 10.32 -15.62 10.59
C GLU A 76 9.56 -14.95 11.75
N ASP A 77 10.22 -14.06 12.51
CA ASP A 77 9.60 -13.38 13.65
C ASP A 77 8.73 -12.17 13.26
N TYR A 78 8.67 -11.85 11.96
CA TYR A 78 8.03 -10.64 11.47
C TYR A 78 6.71 -10.98 10.81
N ARG A 79 5.66 -10.23 11.18
CA ARG A 79 4.33 -10.35 10.59
C ARG A 79 3.93 -9.04 9.90
N LEU A 80 2.93 -9.13 9.03
CA LEU A 80 2.28 -7.96 8.46
C LEU A 80 1.34 -7.36 9.50
N ALA A 81 1.44 -6.04 9.69
CA ALA A 81 0.43 -5.28 10.42
C ALA A 81 -0.73 -4.91 9.49
N ALA A 82 -0.42 -4.52 8.25
CA ALA A 82 -1.43 -4.16 7.25
C ALA A 82 -0.87 -4.22 5.83
N VAL A 83 -1.78 -4.31 4.86
CA VAL A 83 -1.49 -4.09 3.43
C VAL A 83 -2.63 -3.26 2.84
N PHE A 84 -2.29 -2.20 2.12
CA PHE A 84 -3.24 -1.30 1.46
C PHE A 84 -2.92 -1.20 -0.03
N VAL A 85 -3.93 -1.04 -0.87
CA VAL A 85 -3.72 -0.51 -2.23
C VAL A 85 -3.74 1.02 -2.13
N VAL A 86 -2.74 1.68 -2.71
CA VAL A 86 -2.50 3.13 -2.56
C VAL A 86 -2.10 3.76 -3.90
N GLY A 87 -2.17 5.10 -3.96
CA GLY A 87 -1.83 5.91 -5.11
C GLY A 87 -2.99 6.08 -6.08
N PHE A 88 -4.23 6.07 -5.58
CA PHE A 88 -5.42 6.31 -6.39
C PHE A 88 -5.82 7.78 -6.42
N SER A 89 -5.69 8.46 -5.28
CA SER A 89 -5.85 9.91 -5.24
C SER A 89 -4.52 10.57 -5.55
N LEU A 90 -4.49 11.38 -6.61
CA LEU A 90 -3.38 12.24 -6.98
C LEU A 90 -3.84 13.69 -6.83
N ALA A 91 -3.04 14.50 -6.14
CA ALA A 91 -3.19 15.94 -6.06
C ALA A 91 -2.83 16.60 -7.40
N GLU A 92 -3.04 17.91 -7.50
CA GLU A 92 -2.76 18.70 -8.71
C GLU A 92 -1.30 18.65 -9.16
N ASP A 93 -0.37 18.40 -8.23
CA ASP A 93 1.05 18.22 -8.49
C ASP A 93 1.41 16.82 -9.02
N GLY A 94 0.43 15.93 -9.15
CA GLY A 94 0.60 14.56 -9.62
C GLY A 94 1.09 13.58 -8.55
N GLU A 95 1.23 14.03 -7.31
CA GLU A 95 1.62 13.19 -6.18
C GLU A 95 0.41 12.71 -5.38
N SER A 96 0.56 11.60 -4.66
CA SER A 96 -0.57 11.06 -3.90
C SER A 96 -0.83 11.85 -2.62
N ASP A 97 -2.07 12.32 -2.44
CA ASP A 97 -2.53 13.00 -1.22
C ASP A 97 -2.77 12.05 -0.04
N GLU A 98 -2.62 10.75 -0.27
CA GLU A 98 -2.91 9.73 0.71
C GLU A 98 -1.88 9.75 1.84
N HIS A 99 -2.34 9.44 3.05
CA HIS A 99 -1.51 9.20 4.21
C HIS A 99 -1.81 7.85 4.83
N VAL A 100 -0.79 7.24 5.42
CA VAL A 100 -0.95 6.15 6.36
C VAL A 100 -0.76 6.66 7.79
N VAL A 101 -1.68 6.29 8.67
CA VAL A 101 -1.56 6.50 10.11
C VAL A 101 -1.23 5.16 10.76
N LEU A 102 -0.14 5.14 11.51
CA LEU A 102 0.34 3.98 12.26
C LEU A 102 0.15 4.23 13.76
N VAL A 103 -0.34 3.23 14.48
CA VAL A 103 -0.48 3.28 15.94
C VAL A 103 0.32 2.14 16.55
N SER A 104 1.24 2.44 17.46
CA SER A 104 1.99 1.43 18.21
C SER A 104 1.17 0.88 19.39
N GLN A 105 1.59 -0.27 19.93
CA GLN A 105 1.03 -0.82 21.16
C GLN A 105 1.21 0.09 22.39
N SER A 106 2.21 0.98 22.36
CA SER A 106 2.43 1.99 23.40
C SER A 106 1.54 3.23 23.25
N GLY A 107 0.67 3.28 22.23
CA GLY A 107 -0.21 4.43 21.96
C GLY A 107 0.45 5.57 21.19
N THR A 108 1.67 5.38 20.67
CA THR A 108 2.33 6.37 19.82
C THR A 108 1.71 6.34 18.42
N VAL A 109 1.36 7.51 17.88
CA VAL A 109 0.78 7.66 16.54
C VAL A 109 1.80 8.30 15.60
N ASN A 110 1.93 7.75 14.38
CA ASN A 110 2.77 8.32 13.33
C ASN A 110 1.98 8.41 12.01
N ARG A 111 1.86 9.62 11.45
CA ARG A 111 1.20 9.89 10.17
C ARG A 111 2.26 10.16 9.10
N ILE A 112 2.21 9.41 8.01
CA ILE A 112 3.23 9.42 6.95
C ILE A 112 2.51 9.60 5.61
N LYS A 113 2.99 10.51 4.76
CA LYS A 113 2.48 10.62 3.38
C LYS A 113 2.88 9.38 2.58
N ILE A 114 1.99 8.88 1.73
CA ILE A 114 2.28 7.69 0.92
C ILE A 114 3.49 7.93 0.00
N GLN A 115 3.65 9.14 -0.54
CA GLN A 115 4.78 9.52 -1.39
C GLN A 115 6.15 9.38 -0.70
N ASP A 116 6.21 9.53 0.63
CA ASP A 116 7.46 9.46 1.40
C ASP A 116 7.90 8.02 1.66
N VAL A 117 7.02 7.04 1.45
CA VAL A 117 7.34 5.62 1.62
C VAL A 117 8.10 5.11 0.39
N SER A 118 9.26 4.48 0.59
CA SER A 118 10.11 4.00 -0.52
C SER A 118 9.41 2.96 -1.40
N ILE A 119 9.52 3.13 -2.73
CA ILE A 119 9.11 2.13 -3.73
C ILE A 119 10.22 1.09 -3.87
N GLN A 120 9.91 -0.18 -3.64
CA GLN A 120 10.88 -1.28 -3.61
C GLN A 120 10.34 -2.57 -4.25
N SER A 121 11.22 -3.56 -4.41
CA SER A 121 10.83 -4.87 -4.95
C SER A 121 10.01 -5.70 -3.96
N ARG A 122 9.30 -6.71 -4.48
CA ARG A 122 8.56 -7.71 -3.66
C ARG A 122 9.44 -8.38 -2.60
N PHE A 123 10.73 -8.58 -2.88
CA PHE A 123 11.65 -9.28 -1.99
C PHE A 123 12.42 -8.38 -1.02
N ALA A 124 12.37 -7.06 -1.20
CA ALA A 124 13.04 -6.11 -0.31
C ALA A 124 12.44 -6.08 1.10
N ARG A 125 13.24 -5.63 2.08
CA ARG A 125 12.81 -5.51 3.48
C ARG A 125 11.95 -4.28 3.75
N GLY A 126 12.03 -3.21 2.95
CA GLY A 126 11.39 -1.94 3.26
C GLY A 126 12.26 -1.02 4.11
N VAL A 127 11.74 0.17 4.36
CA VAL A 127 12.33 1.22 5.20
C VAL A 127 11.64 1.30 6.55
N ILE A 128 12.26 1.93 7.54
CA ILE A 128 11.64 2.15 8.85
C ILE A 128 10.61 3.26 8.71
N LEU A 129 9.34 2.93 8.95
CA LEU A 129 8.24 3.89 9.03
C LEU A 129 8.06 4.38 10.47
N MET A 130 8.28 3.52 11.46
CA MET A 130 8.14 3.87 12.87
C MET A 130 9.20 3.14 13.68
N ARG A 131 9.96 3.88 14.48
CA ARG A 131 10.85 3.28 15.48
C ARG A 131 9.99 2.87 16.68
N LEU A 132 10.12 1.61 17.06
CA LEU A 132 9.40 1.02 18.19
C LEU A 132 10.40 0.78 19.33
N GLU A 133 9.94 0.90 20.56
CA GLU A 133 10.71 0.49 21.73
C GLU A 133 10.92 -1.03 21.75
N HIS A 134 11.76 -1.52 22.67
CA HIS A 134 12.13 -2.93 22.71
C HIS A 134 10.89 -3.84 22.84
N ALA A 135 10.75 -4.80 21.92
CA ALA A 135 9.57 -5.66 21.74
C ALA A 135 8.24 -4.96 21.36
N GLY A 136 8.26 -3.65 21.08
CA GLY A 136 7.10 -2.91 20.60
C GLY A 136 6.66 -3.34 19.21
N LYS A 137 5.35 -3.21 18.96
CA LYS A 137 4.72 -3.52 17.67
C LYS A 137 3.78 -2.41 17.21
N ILE A 138 3.56 -2.35 15.91
CA ILE A 138 2.40 -1.67 15.32
C ILE A 138 1.15 -2.46 15.72
N GLN A 139 0.23 -1.78 16.39
CA GLN A 139 -1.06 -2.32 16.83
C GLN A 139 -2.13 -2.19 15.74
N SER A 140 -2.12 -1.08 15.00
CA SER A 140 -3.02 -0.84 13.88
C SER A 140 -2.42 0.11 12.85
N ALA A 141 -2.94 0.06 11.64
CA ALA A 141 -2.66 1.02 10.60
C ALA A 141 -3.97 1.38 9.88
N SER A 142 -4.06 2.60 9.37
CA SER A 142 -5.21 3.07 8.61
C SER A 142 -4.75 3.95 7.46
N LEU A 143 -5.36 3.76 6.29
CA LEU A 143 -5.18 4.63 5.14
C LEU A 143 -6.22 5.74 5.20
N ILE A 144 -5.79 6.98 4.99
CA ILE A 144 -6.67 8.14 4.85
C ILE A 144 -6.27 8.86 3.56
N SER A 145 -7.23 9.27 2.74
CA SER A 145 -6.98 10.22 1.66
C SER A 145 -7.16 11.64 2.22
N ALA A 146 -6.53 12.64 1.61
CA ALA A 146 -6.93 14.01 1.91
C ALA A 146 -8.42 14.13 1.58
N ALA A 147 -9.23 14.57 2.54
CA ALA A 147 -10.60 14.94 2.22
C ALA A 147 -10.50 15.98 1.10
N THR A 148 -11.17 15.71 -0.02
CA THR A 148 -11.61 16.82 -0.87
C THR A 148 -12.39 17.71 0.07
N ASP A 149 -11.96 18.96 0.26
CA ASP A 149 -12.79 19.94 0.94
C ASP A 149 -14.11 19.91 0.17
N ASP A 150 -15.14 19.32 0.77
CA ASP A 150 -16.50 19.51 0.31
C ASP A 150 -16.69 21.02 0.33
N VAL A 151 -16.62 21.63 -0.85
CA VAL A 151 -16.96 23.04 -1.03
C VAL A 151 -18.43 23.10 -0.66
N ILE A 152 -18.70 23.39 0.61
CA ILE A 152 -20.01 23.85 1.04
C ILE A 152 -20.13 25.18 0.31
N ASN A 153 -20.68 25.16 -0.90
CA ASN A 153 -21.28 26.33 -1.48
C ASN A 153 -22.45 26.67 -0.55
N ASP A 154 -22.16 27.47 0.47
CA ASP A 154 -23.14 28.25 1.22
C ASP A 154 -23.69 29.36 0.30
N ASP A 155 -24.16 28.99 -0.89
CA ASP A 155 -25.08 29.82 -1.66
C ASP A 155 -26.47 29.63 -1.05
N ILE A 156 -26.64 30.18 0.16
CA ILE A 156 -27.93 30.50 0.75
C ILE A 156 -28.04 32.03 0.79
N ASP A 157 -29.08 32.52 0.11
CA ASP A 157 -29.67 33.87 0.07
C ASP A 157 -28.87 34.96 -0.69
N VAL A 158 -29.41 35.61 -1.74
CA VAL A 158 -30.76 36.19 -1.95
C VAL A 158 -31.17 36.16 -3.42
#